data_AF-A0A150SJK3-F1
#
_entry.id   AF-A0A150SJK3-F1
#
_cell.length_a   1.000
_cell.length_b   1.000
_cell.length_c   1.000
_cell.angle_alpha   90.00
_cell.angle_beta   90.00
_cell.angle_gamma   90.00
#
_symmetry.space_group_name_H-M   'P 1'
#
loop_
_entity.id
_entity.type
_entity.pdbx_description
1 polymer ?
#
loop_
_entity_poly.entity_id
_entity_poly.type
_entity_poly.pdbx_seq_one_letter_code
_entity_poly.pdbx_strand_id
1 'polypeptide(L)'
;MSKITVAFLFLFIGLVVGFFAGIEATKAGSAFLEDLASSEAPSDLAHAQSYVRPGFSFKYPGNWRVEADAPENDPDHHLSVESPGSCMTMLFVFDTPTEPADNVQAHIDAFVPRLISAPARTPFTRWGKYAGRGVLLKGKLLGVNEGSVRVFAHANDKRSFVAVEQCYDDDMEHVKPGLELVESSFELSP
;
A
#
# COMPACT_ATOMS: atom_id res chain seq x y z
N MET A 1 -1.91 -3.64 32.02
CA MET A 1 -2.09 -3.77 30.56
C MET A 1 -3.58 -3.78 30.26
N SER A 2 -4.08 -2.74 29.59
CA SER A 2 -5.51 -2.58 29.31
C SER A 2 -5.94 -3.52 28.19
N LYS A 3 -7.11 -4.15 28.35
CA LYS A 3 -7.69 -5.13 27.41
C LYS A 3 -7.91 -4.58 25.98
N ILE A 4 -7.82 -3.25 25.81
CA ILE A 4 -7.97 -2.54 24.54
C ILE A 4 -6.73 -2.69 23.63
N THR A 5 -5.53 -2.80 24.21
CA THR A 5 -4.28 -2.94 23.43
C THR A 5 -4.17 -4.31 22.76
N VAL A 6 -4.85 -5.33 23.32
CA VAL A 6 -4.83 -6.69 22.79
C VAL A 6 -5.74 -6.82 21.56
N ALA A 7 -6.84 -6.07 21.48
CA ALA A 7 -7.78 -6.14 20.36
C ALA A 7 -7.21 -5.55 19.05
N PHE A 8 -6.43 -4.47 19.14
CA PHE A 8 -5.77 -3.88 17.96
C PHE A 8 -4.66 -4.78 17.39
N LEU A 9 -3.98 -5.56 18.24
CA LEU A 9 -2.94 -6.49 17.80
C LEU A 9 -3.51 -7.69 17.02
N PHE A 10 -4.74 -8.12 17.32
CA PHE A 10 -5.37 -9.27 16.64
C PHE A 10 -5.98 -8.92 15.28
N LEU A 11 -6.40 -7.66 15.05
CA LEU A 11 -6.97 -7.27 13.75
C LEU A 11 -5.91 -7.26 12.63
N PHE A 12 -4.67 -6.87 12.96
CA PHE A 12 -3.56 -6.89 11.99
C PHE A 12 -2.97 -8.29 11.76
N ILE A 13 -3.09 -9.21 12.72
CA ILE A 13 -2.59 -10.58 12.56
C ILE A 13 -3.54 -11.43 11.70
N GLY A 14 -4.86 -11.20 11.80
CA GLY A 14 -5.86 -11.91 10.99
C GLY A 14 -5.71 -11.69 9.48
N LEU A 15 -5.39 -10.46 9.06
CA LEU A 15 -5.17 -10.10 7.65
C LEU A 15 -3.87 -10.69 7.09
N VAL A 16 -2.80 -10.75 7.89
CA VAL A 16 -1.52 -11.30 7.42
C VAL A 16 -1.54 -12.83 7.32
N VAL A 17 -2.28 -13.51 8.20
CA VAL A 17 -2.48 -14.96 8.05
C VAL A 17 -3.36 -15.28 6.85
N GLY A 18 -4.36 -14.45 6.50
CA GLY A 18 -5.15 -14.64 5.29
C GLY A 18 -4.33 -14.58 3.99
N PHE A 19 -3.42 -13.61 3.89
CA PHE A 19 -2.56 -13.45 2.71
C PHE A 19 -1.50 -14.57 2.57
N PHE A 20 -0.87 -15.01 3.68
CA PHE A 20 0.18 -16.03 3.63
C PHE A 20 -0.33 -17.49 3.80
N ALA A 21 -1.47 -17.73 4.46
CA ALA A 21 -2.04 -19.09 4.57
C ALA A 21 -2.74 -19.54 3.28
N GLY A 22 -3.12 -18.63 2.38
CA GLY A 22 -3.66 -18.97 1.07
C GLY A 22 -2.62 -19.55 0.10
N ILE A 23 -1.33 -19.22 0.30
CA ILE A 23 -0.22 -19.62 -0.58
C ILE A 23 0.14 -21.10 -0.41
N GLU A 24 -0.17 -21.73 0.74
CA GLU A 24 0.31 -23.09 1.01
C GLU A 24 -0.61 -24.23 0.53
N ALA A 25 -1.82 -23.98 -0.01
CA ALA A 25 -2.71 -25.10 -0.38
C ALA A 25 -3.74 -24.90 -1.50
N THR A 26 -3.75 -23.79 -2.26
CA THR A 26 -4.84 -23.57 -3.24
C THR A 26 -4.39 -22.91 -4.55
N LYS A 27 -5.31 -22.90 -5.53
CA LYS A 27 -5.29 -22.20 -6.82
C LYS A 27 -4.77 -20.74 -6.77
N ALA A 28 -4.72 -20.14 -5.58
CA ALA A 28 -4.08 -18.85 -5.31
C ALA A 28 -2.55 -18.87 -5.49
N GLY A 29 -1.86 -19.98 -5.20
CA GLY A 29 -0.42 -20.11 -5.41
C GLY A 29 -0.01 -20.14 -6.89
N SER A 30 -0.82 -20.75 -7.76
CA SER A 30 -0.58 -20.72 -9.21
C SER A 30 -0.90 -19.36 -9.82
N ALA A 31 -1.96 -18.69 -9.36
CA ALA A 31 -2.29 -17.33 -9.78
C ALA A 31 -1.19 -16.33 -9.35
N PHE A 32 -0.68 -16.46 -8.13
CA PHE A 32 0.47 -15.68 -7.64
C PHE A 32 1.74 -15.92 -8.48
N LEU A 33 2.00 -17.16 -8.92
CA LEU A 33 3.14 -17.46 -9.80
C LEU A 33 2.95 -16.97 -11.24
N GLU A 34 1.71 -16.98 -11.77
CA GLU A 34 1.38 -16.39 -13.07
C GLU A 34 1.47 -14.86 -13.03
N ASP A 35 1.06 -14.24 -11.92
CA ASP A 35 1.15 -12.81 -11.68
C ASP A 35 2.60 -12.32 -11.54
N LEU A 36 3.46 -13.11 -10.87
CA LEU A 36 4.91 -12.90 -10.85
C LEU A 36 5.58 -13.09 -12.21
N ALA A 37 4.95 -13.81 -13.15
CA ALA A 37 5.46 -14.05 -14.49
C ALA A 37 4.86 -13.10 -15.54
N SER A 38 3.80 -12.36 -15.20
CA SER A 38 3.15 -11.40 -16.07
C SER A 38 3.95 -10.09 -16.04
N SER A 39 4.56 -9.70 -17.16
CA SER A 39 5.23 -8.40 -17.23
C SER A 39 4.20 -7.29 -17.06
N GLU A 40 4.49 -6.29 -16.23
CA GLU A 40 3.59 -5.15 -16.05
C GLU A 40 3.21 -4.50 -17.37
N ALA A 41 1.91 -4.28 -17.56
CA ALA A 41 1.43 -3.47 -18.68
C ALA A 41 1.62 -1.98 -18.36
N PRO A 42 1.98 -1.14 -19.34
CA PRO A 42 2.03 0.30 -19.14
C PRO A 42 0.72 0.84 -18.57
N SER A 43 0.82 1.81 -17.65
CA SER A 43 -0.34 2.44 -17.03
C SER A 43 -1.24 3.13 -18.06
N ASP A 44 -2.53 2.78 -18.12
CA ASP A 44 -3.50 3.43 -19.01
C ASP A 44 -3.99 4.75 -18.41
N LEU A 45 -3.21 5.82 -18.64
CA LEU A 45 -3.54 7.17 -18.17
C LEU A 45 -4.63 7.83 -19.03
N ALA A 46 -4.85 7.37 -20.26
CA ALA A 46 -5.83 7.96 -21.18
C ALA A 46 -7.26 7.68 -20.71
N HIS A 47 -7.49 6.54 -20.07
CA HIS A 47 -8.77 6.15 -19.50
C HIS A 47 -8.74 6.13 -17.97
N ALA A 48 -8.00 7.05 -17.35
CA ALA A 48 -7.92 7.17 -15.90
C ALA A 48 -9.30 7.29 -15.24
N GLN A 49 -9.48 6.55 -14.15
CA GLN A 49 -10.70 6.49 -13.37
C GLN A 49 -10.58 7.34 -12.10
N SER A 50 -11.71 7.66 -11.47
CA SER A 50 -11.76 8.39 -10.19
C SER A 50 -12.38 7.51 -9.12
N TYR A 51 -11.76 7.48 -7.95
CA TYR A 51 -12.28 6.84 -6.75
C TYR A 51 -12.63 7.93 -5.74
N VAL A 52 -13.88 7.95 -5.26
CA VAL A 52 -14.40 9.01 -4.39
C VAL A 52 -15.12 8.40 -3.20
N ARG A 53 -14.70 8.82 -2.00
CA ARG A 53 -15.32 8.47 -0.72
C ARG A 53 -15.55 9.74 0.11
N PRO A 54 -16.35 9.69 1.17
CA PRO A 54 -16.55 10.85 2.05
C PRO A 54 -15.23 11.40 2.61
N GLY A 55 -14.30 10.52 3.01
CA GLY A 55 -13.04 10.89 3.68
C GLY A 55 -11.85 11.15 2.76
N PHE A 56 -11.90 10.73 1.49
CA PHE A 56 -10.80 10.93 0.55
C PHE A 56 -11.22 10.69 -0.90
N SER A 57 -10.39 11.11 -1.84
CA SER A 57 -10.53 10.76 -3.26
C SER A 57 -9.18 10.69 -3.96
N PHE A 58 -9.11 10.00 -5.09
CA PHE A 58 -7.93 9.96 -5.97
C PHE A 58 -8.32 9.50 -7.38
N LYS A 59 -7.37 9.58 -8.30
CA LYS A 59 -7.45 8.98 -9.63
C LYS A 59 -6.47 7.81 -9.75
N TYR A 60 -6.80 6.85 -10.60
CA TYR A 60 -5.97 5.68 -10.88
C TYR A 60 -6.06 5.31 -12.36
N PRO A 61 -5.05 4.60 -12.93
CA PRO A 61 -5.07 4.20 -14.34
C PRO A 61 -6.26 3.32 -14.71
N GLY A 62 -6.69 3.40 -15.97
CA GLY A 62 -7.87 2.68 -16.47
C GLY A 62 -7.76 1.16 -16.41
N ASN A 63 -6.54 0.63 -16.47
CA ASN A 63 -6.22 -0.79 -16.38
C ASN A 63 -5.89 -1.27 -14.95
N TRP A 64 -5.94 -0.41 -13.94
CA TRP A 64 -5.68 -0.78 -12.55
C TRP A 64 -6.98 -1.12 -11.83
N ARG A 65 -6.87 -1.86 -10.72
CA ARG A 65 -8.00 -2.29 -9.90
C ARG A 65 -7.95 -1.64 -8.52
N VAL A 66 -9.11 -1.34 -7.95
CA VAL A 66 -9.21 -0.92 -6.54
C VAL A 66 -9.89 -2.05 -5.78
N GLU A 67 -9.17 -2.69 -4.87
CA GLU A 67 -9.72 -3.72 -4.00
C GLU A 67 -10.28 -3.08 -2.73
N ALA A 68 -11.56 -2.72 -2.80
CA ALA A 68 -12.32 -2.07 -1.73
C ALA A 68 -13.46 -2.96 -1.17
N ASP A 69 -13.97 -3.90 -1.96
CA ASP A 69 -15.33 -4.45 -1.78
C ASP A 69 -15.38 -5.91 -1.26
N ALA A 70 -14.34 -6.38 -0.59
CA ALA A 70 -14.44 -7.63 0.17
C ALA A 70 -15.36 -7.42 1.39
N PRO A 71 -16.23 -8.38 1.78
CA PRO A 71 -17.13 -8.25 2.93
C PRO A 71 -16.43 -7.91 4.25
N GLU A 72 -15.16 -8.28 4.36
CA GLU A 72 -14.25 -8.00 5.47
C GLU A 72 -13.50 -6.66 5.39
N ASN A 73 -13.57 -5.94 4.26
CA ASN A 73 -12.89 -4.65 4.09
C ASN A 73 -13.76 -3.49 4.57
N ASP A 74 -13.09 -2.49 5.15
CA ASP A 74 -13.66 -1.18 5.43
C ASP A 74 -13.06 -0.16 4.45
N PRO A 75 -13.69 0.03 3.28
CA PRO A 75 -13.12 0.86 2.23
C PRO A 75 -13.16 2.37 2.50
N ASP A 76 -13.70 2.80 3.64
CA ASP A 76 -13.52 4.18 4.12
C ASP A 76 -12.19 4.36 4.88
N HIS A 77 -11.55 3.27 5.30
CA HIS A 77 -10.33 3.30 6.12
C HIS A 77 -9.17 2.49 5.55
N HIS A 78 -9.42 1.55 4.64
CA HIS A 78 -8.39 0.70 4.06
C HIS A 78 -8.76 0.22 2.65
N LEU A 79 -7.85 0.41 1.69
CA LEU A 79 -7.96 -0.16 0.34
C LEU A 79 -6.59 -0.37 -0.29
N SER A 80 -6.58 -1.20 -1.34
CA SER A 80 -5.44 -1.42 -2.23
C SER A 80 -5.78 -0.93 -3.64
N VAL A 81 -4.82 -0.25 -4.30
CA VAL A 81 -4.84 0.06 -5.73
C VAL A 81 -3.76 -0.77 -6.40
N GLU A 82 -4.14 -1.66 -7.30
CA GLU A 82 -3.27 -2.70 -7.85
C GLU A 82 -3.09 -2.48 -9.35
N SER A 83 -1.83 -2.53 -9.80
CA SER A 83 -1.52 -2.63 -11.23
C SER A 83 -1.93 -4.01 -11.78
N PRO A 84 -1.91 -4.22 -13.10
CA PRO A 84 -2.22 -5.51 -13.69
C PRO A 84 -1.27 -6.65 -13.31
N GLY A 85 -0.11 -6.35 -12.72
CA GLY A 85 0.85 -7.31 -12.22
C GLY A 85 1.16 -7.11 -10.74
N SER A 86 2.43 -6.86 -10.43
CA SER A 86 3.01 -7.04 -9.11
C SER A 86 3.03 -5.79 -8.22
N CYS A 87 2.73 -4.61 -8.77
CA CYS A 87 2.87 -3.34 -8.07
C CYS A 87 1.55 -2.85 -7.44
N MET A 88 1.62 -2.20 -6.29
CA MET A 88 0.43 -1.77 -5.56
C MET A 88 0.65 -0.55 -4.69
N THR A 89 -0.44 0.18 -4.41
CA THR A 89 -0.53 1.24 -3.41
C THR A 89 -1.63 0.91 -2.42
N MET A 90 -1.28 0.64 -1.18
CA MET A 90 -2.22 0.53 -0.06
C MET A 90 -2.40 1.90 0.61
N LEU A 91 -3.64 2.24 0.90
CA LEU A 91 -4.03 3.46 1.60
C LEU A 91 -4.76 3.12 2.89
N PHE A 92 -4.27 3.65 4.01
CA PHE A 92 -4.92 3.58 5.31
C PHE A 92 -5.34 4.99 5.72
N VAL A 93 -6.62 5.20 5.98
CA VAL A 93 -7.16 6.50 6.43
C VAL A 93 -7.68 6.35 7.85
N PHE A 94 -7.41 7.36 8.67
CA PHE A 94 -7.83 7.40 10.06
C PHE A 94 -8.66 8.66 10.33
N ASP A 95 -9.79 8.49 11.02
CA ASP A 95 -10.70 9.55 11.46
C ASP A 95 -10.15 10.44 12.59
N THR A 96 -8.89 10.23 12.97
CA THR A 96 -8.20 11.03 13.99
C THR A 96 -6.77 11.33 13.56
N PRO A 97 -6.17 12.43 14.06
CA PRO A 97 -4.75 12.67 13.88
C PRO A 97 -3.94 11.61 14.63
N THR A 98 -2.97 11.03 13.96
CA THR A 98 -2.00 10.09 14.54
C THR A 98 -0.58 10.53 14.18
N GLU A 99 0.39 10.26 15.04
CA GLU A 99 1.78 10.71 14.85
C GLU A 99 2.41 10.02 13.62
N PRO A 100 2.82 10.76 12.57
CA PRO A 100 3.38 10.16 11.36
C PRO A 100 4.59 9.27 11.60
N ALA A 101 5.46 9.62 12.55
CA ALA A 101 6.63 8.79 12.87
C ALA A 101 6.24 7.42 13.43
N ASP A 102 5.26 7.36 14.33
CA ASP A 102 4.77 6.13 14.94
C ASP A 102 4.10 5.24 13.91
N ASN A 103 3.30 5.82 13.01
CA ASN A 103 2.64 5.09 11.93
C ASN A 103 3.64 4.45 10.95
N VAL A 104 4.64 5.22 10.51
CA VAL A 104 5.69 4.69 9.62
C VAL A 104 6.42 3.55 10.32
N GLN A 105 6.79 3.72 11.59
CA GLN A 105 7.50 2.69 12.34
C GLN A 105 6.64 1.43 12.53
N ALA A 106 5.36 1.58 12.85
CA ALA A 106 4.44 0.45 13.02
C ALA A 106 4.29 -0.37 11.72
N HIS A 107 4.18 0.29 10.56
CA HIS A 107 4.12 -0.40 9.26
C HIS A 107 5.46 -1.06 8.92
N ILE A 108 6.58 -0.41 9.24
CA ILE A 108 7.90 -1.02 9.10
C ILE A 108 7.97 -2.30 9.92
N ASP A 109 7.61 -2.26 11.19
CA ASP A 109 7.75 -3.41 12.09
C ASP A 109 6.79 -4.56 11.73
N ALA A 110 5.59 -4.26 11.22
CA ALA A 110 4.58 -5.25 10.88
C ALA A 110 4.81 -5.94 9.52
N PHE A 111 5.19 -5.18 8.49
CA PHE A 111 5.21 -5.66 7.11
C PHE A 111 6.62 -5.98 6.60
N VAL A 112 7.60 -5.12 6.90
CA VAL A 112 8.90 -5.14 6.25
C VAL A 112 9.69 -6.42 6.53
N PRO A 113 9.75 -6.97 7.76
CA PRO A 113 10.46 -8.22 8.02
C PRO A 113 9.94 -9.42 7.23
N ARG A 114 8.69 -9.38 6.76
CA ARG A 114 8.07 -10.45 5.96
C ARG A 114 8.28 -10.25 4.46
N LEU A 115 8.46 -9.00 4.03
CA LEU A 115 8.55 -8.64 2.62
C LEU A 115 10.00 -8.48 2.15
N ILE A 116 10.89 -7.96 2.98
CA ILE A 116 12.24 -7.60 2.58
C ILE A 116 13.23 -7.82 3.72
N SER A 117 14.23 -8.66 3.46
CA SER A 117 15.28 -8.95 4.44
C SER A 117 16.32 -7.82 4.43
N ALA A 118 16.58 -7.23 5.60
CA ALA A 118 17.61 -6.21 5.83
C ALA A 118 17.64 -5.08 4.76
N PRO A 119 16.52 -4.35 4.54
CA PRO A 119 16.45 -3.33 3.50
C PRO A 119 17.39 -2.16 3.76
N ALA A 120 17.93 -1.58 2.68
CA ALA A 120 18.48 -0.23 2.71
C ALA A 120 17.35 0.77 2.96
N ARG A 121 17.55 1.72 3.89
CA ARG A 121 16.51 2.67 4.32
C ARG A 121 16.90 4.10 3.94
N THR A 122 16.02 4.78 3.21
CA THR A 122 16.20 6.18 2.82
C THR A 122 15.00 7.01 3.28
N PRO A 123 15.16 7.93 4.25
CA PRO A 123 14.05 8.76 4.70
C PRO A 123 13.64 9.77 3.62
N PHE A 124 12.35 10.11 3.59
CA PHE A 124 11.79 11.19 2.78
C PHE A 124 10.66 11.89 3.55
N THR A 125 10.19 13.04 3.05
CA THR A 125 9.28 13.92 3.81
C THR A 125 8.05 14.38 3.03
N ARG A 126 7.87 13.92 1.80
CA ARG A 126 6.74 14.30 0.95
C ARG A 126 6.16 13.11 0.20
N TRP A 127 4.85 13.11 0.06
CA TRP A 127 4.09 12.26 -0.85
C TRP A 127 3.01 13.13 -1.50
N GLY A 128 3.17 13.38 -2.79
CA GLY A 128 2.42 14.37 -3.55
C GLY A 128 2.52 15.76 -2.92
N LYS A 129 1.36 16.31 -2.56
CA LYS A 129 1.27 17.62 -1.91
C LYS A 129 1.46 17.58 -0.39
N TYR A 130 1.43 16.40 0.23
CA TYR A 130 1.46 16.26 1.69
C TYR A 130 2.88 16.26 2.21
N ALA A 131 3.13 17.04 3.28
CA ALA A 131 4.34 16.97 4.07
C ALA A 131 4.13 15.99 5.23
N GLY A 132 5.12 15.17 5.54
CA GLY A 132 4.99 14.14 6.56
C GLY A 132 6.28 13.37 6.79
N ARG A 133 6.13 12.11 7.19
CA ARG A 133 7.24 11.20 7.43
C ARG A 133 7.18 10.05 6.45
N GLY A 134 8.28 9.73 5.79
CA GLY A 134 8.36 8.54 4.96
C GLY A 134 9.72 7.88 4.99
N VAL A 135 9.75 6.60 4.61
CA VAL A 135 10.95 5.79 4.44
C VAL A 135 10.78 4.94 3.19
N LEU A 136 11.74 5.05 2.28
CA LEU A 136 11.94 4.15 1.16
C LEU A 136 12.82 2.98 1.63
N LEU A 137 12.36 1.76 1.39
CA LEU A 137 13.02 0.52 1.73
C LEU A 137 13.38 -0.18 0.43
N LYS A 138 14.66 -0.44 0.20
CA LYS A 138 15.16 -1.10 -1.03
C LYS A 138 15.87 -2.41 -0.74
N GLY A 139 15.69 -3.37 -1.64
CA GLY A 139 16.26 -4.70 -1.57
C GLY A 139 15.33 -5.74 -2.19
N LYS A 140 15.61 -7.02 -1.93
CA LYS A 140 14.85 -8.12 -2.55
C LYS A 140 13.48 -8.32 -1.91
N LEU A 141 12.41 -8.08 -2.66
CA LEU A 141 11.05 -8.39 -2.24
C LEU A 141 10.85 -9.91 -2.27
N LEU A 142 10.36 -10.46 -1.17
CA LEU A 142 10.16 -11.89 -0.90
C LEU A 142 11.41 -12.74 -1.19
N GLY A 143 12.60 -12.14 -1.20
CA GLY A 143 13.86 -12.80 -1.55
C GLY A 143 14.03 -13.11 -3.05
N VAL A 144 13.13 -12.65 -3.91
CA VAL A 144 13.10 -12.97 -5.35
C VAL A 144 13.91 -11.94 -6.15
N ASN A 145 13.30 -10.80 -6.46
CA ASN A 145 13.88 -9.74 -7.30
C ASN A 145 14.04 -8.44 -6.52
N GLU A 146 14.93 -7.56 -6.99
CA GLU A 146 15.08 -6.22 -6.43
C GLU A 146 13.78 -5.44 -6.59
N GLY A 147 13.44 -4.69 -5.55
CA GLY A 147 12.27 -3.85 -5.55
C GLY A 147 12.31 -2.87 -4.39
N SER A 148 11.18 -2.23 -4.16
CA SER A 148 11.06 -1.24 -3.11
C SER A 148 9.70 -1.26 -2.43
N VAL A 149 9.73 -0.85 -1.16
CA VAL A 149 8.55 -0.47 -0.39
C VAL A 149 8.72 0.99 0.05
N ARG A 150 7.78 1.86 -0.32
CA ARG A 150 7.68 3.23 0.22
C ARG A 150 6.59 3.25 1.27
N VAL A 151 6.93 3.68 2.48
CA VAL A 151 5.93 3.96 3.54
C VAL A 151 5.95 5.46 3.79
N PHE A 152 4.78 6.09 3.75
CA PHE A 152 4.60 7.51 4.08
C PHE A 152 3.40 7.69 4.99
N ALA A 153 3.49 8.61 5.95
CA ALA A 153 2.38 9.01 6.80
C ALA A 153 2.27 10.53 6.87
N HIS A 154 1.03 11.01 6.94
CA HIS A 154 0.67 12.41 7.12
C HIS A 154 -0.51 12.53 8.10
N ALA A 155 -0.55 13.64 8.82
CA ALA A 155 -1.68 14.02 9.66
C ALA A 155 -1.97 15.52 9.51
N ASN A 156 -3.26 15.86 9.56
CA ASN A 156 -3.75 17.22 9.78
C ASN A 156 -4.49 17.27 11.13
N ASP A 157 -5.13 18.39 11.49
CA ASP A 157 -5.79 18.55 12.80
C ASP A 157 -6.98 17.60 13.04
N LYS A 158 -7.48 16.91 12.01
CA LYS A 158 -8.70 16.10 12.07
C LYS A 158 -8.48 14.63 11.75
N ARG A 159 -7.62 14.35 10.78
CA ARG A 159 -7.46 13.04 10.15
C ARG A 159 -5.98 12.76 9.89
N SER A 160 -5.67 11.51 9.63
CA SER A 160 -4.36 11.09 9.17
C SER A 160 -4.48 9.99 8.11
N PHE A 161 -3.41 9.77 7.36
CA PHE A 161 -3.32 8.64 6.45
C PHE A 161 -1.91 8.06 6.40
N VAL A 162 -1.83 6.80 5.97
CA VAL A 162 -0.60 6.11 5.58
C VAL A 162 -0.76 5.62 4.14
N ALA A 163 0.26 5.88 3.32
CA ALA A 163 0.41 5.29 2.01
C ALA A 163 1.57 4.29 2.04
N VAL A 164 1.32 3.07 1.56
CA VAL A 164 2.35 2.04 1.38
C VAL A 164 2.37 1.63 -0.09
N GLU A 165 3.47 1.87 -0.77
CA GLU A 165 3.65 1.46 -2.17
C GLU A 165 4.68 0.35 -2.24
N GLN A 166 4.38 -0.71 -2.99
CA GLN A 166 5.30 -1.82 -3.24
C GLN A 166 5.42 -2.03 -4.75
N CYS A 167 6.64 -2.21 -5.24
CA CYS A 167 6.87 -2.54 -6.65
C CYS A 167 8.26 -3.16 -6.87
N TYR A 168 8.37 -4.09 -7.82
CA TYR A 168 9.67 -4.58 -8.30
C TYR A 168 10.35 -3.53 -9.19
N ASP A 169 11.68 -3.52 -9.20
CA ASP A 169 12.46 -2.51 -9.94
C ASP A 169 12.29 -2.68 -11.46
N ASP A 170 12.17 -3.91 -11.96
CA ASP A 170 11.98 -4.23 -13.39
C ASP A 170 10.63 -3.73 -13.95
N ASP A 171 9.65 -3.57 -13.07
CA ASP A 171 8.28 -3.18 -13.37
C ASP A 171 8.04 -1.67 -13.26
N MET A 172 8.93 -0.97 -12.55
CA MET A 172 8.79 0.43 -12.17
C MET A 172 8.61 1.36 -13.38
N GLU A 173 9.27 1.09 -14.51
CA GLU A 173 9.16 1.94 -15.71
C GLU A 173 7.70 1.97 -16.25
N HIS A 174 6.99 0.85 -16.19
CA HIS A 174 5.63 0.72 -16.71
C HIS A 174 4.56 1.30 -15.76
N VAL A 175 4.80 1.17 -14.46
CA VAL A 175 3.79 1.52 -13.43
C VAL A 175 4.01 2.87 -12.78
N LYS A 176 5.23 3.44 -12.83
CA LYS A 176 5.55 4.70 -12.18
C LYS A 176 4.58 5.84 -12.55
N PRO A 177 4.18 6.04 -13.82
CA PRO A 177 3.20 7.07 -14.14
C PRO A 177 1.83 6.85 -13.47
N GLY A 178 1.44 5.58 -13.25
CA GLY A 178 0.24 5.22 -12.51
C GLY A 178 0.36 5.48 -11.01
N LEU A 179 1.48 5.11 -10.39
CA LEU A 179 1.78 5.44 -8.99
C LEU A 179 1.77 6.95 -8.77
N GLU A 180 2.39 7.72 -9.67
CA GLU A 180 2.41 9.19 -9.64
C GLU A 180 1.02 9.80 -9.82
N LEU A 181 0.14 9.18 -10.63
CA LEU A 181 -1.26 9.61 -10.76
C LEU A 181 -2.00 9.45 -9.43
N VAL A 182 -1.87 8.30 -8.76
CA VAL A 182 -2.48 8.06 -7.44
C VAL A 182 -1.93 9.07 -6.43
N GLU A 183 -0.60 9.20 -6.33
CA GLU A 183 0.08 10.09 -5.39
C GLU A 183 -0.30 11.57 -5.59
N SER A 184 -0.30 12.05 -6.83
CA SER A 184 -0.53 13.47 -7.14
C SER A 184 -2.01 13.89 -7.06
N SER A 185 -2.93 12.94 -7.25
CA SER A 185 -4.38 13.21 -7.25
C SER A 185 -5.06 12.89 -5.92
N PHE A 186 -4.33 12.33 -4.95
CA PHE A 186 -4.90 11.99 -3.65
C PHE A 186 -5.30 13.24 -2.84
N GLU A 187 -6.55 13.25 -2.43
CA GLU A 187 -7.21 14.29 -1.65
C GLU A 187 -7.72 13.67 -0.35
N LEU A 188 -7.18 14.09 0.79
CA LEU A 188 -7.73 13.79 2.10
C LEU A 188 -8.81 14.83 2.41
N SER A 189 -10.07 14.39 2.46
CA SER A 189 -11.20 15.26 2.77
C SER A 189 -11.21 15.65 4.26
N PRO A 190 -11.82 16.79 4.63
CA PRO A 190 -11.87 17.29 6.01
C PRO A 190 -12.64 16.46 7.04
#